data_AF-A0AAN1MNZ5-F1
#
_entry.id   AF-A0AAN1MNZ5-F1
#
_cell.length_a   1.000
_cell.length_b   1.000
_cell.length_c   1.000
_cell.angle_alpha   90.00
_cell.angle_beta   90.00
_cell.angle_gamma   90.00
#
_symmetry.space_group_name_H-M   'P 1'
#
loop_
_entity.id
_entity.type
_entity.pdbx_description
1 polymer ?
#
loop_
_entity_poly.entity_id
_entity_poly.type
_entity_poly.pdbx_seq_one_letter_code
_entity_poly.pdbx_strand_id
1 'polypeptide(L)'
;MSDPFYLALEPRRADSDEGLRARVADPVWFLSRQWQLGEQQGEDASSPVAVRCAPLHIPISYDRARPDLDPTVIPAEALLEAEPGDWWTIGRRVRLGRAAAPLLDATVIGRLKMGRLPAPYEALAKEVDGRAVFLAGHLAGHTMWAEVPSPAADRWSSSQLHFDARFEAGGTALQVREHLGGDVEWFTVDGALGTLTVTRAVAPADPHEVIPGRLDYPGAPQPRWWQLEDHAVDIGGFAPDRSHFPTMLLIDAVLAHADDWFTFPVRPPADPSQNPSSGVLVTLEGVTVRDSFGETWNLSAPSASGPDAWSLFHTAGLAESSLVVWPVAVAPLTGPALDELLIGVDEDANLAWAVELRADGLQVLASADTATALAQGTRTGTREFRYLPSTTLPDGWHPYQRIRIGDPTPGGAVVSTANDPGAGDGRSGGWRQGVLADLTGMYPRPRPGPVSRLIGGPSGAGLGRGHMLASRAIPSNGVMLRRRAMLARDTSGRPVLWVERSAAPVAGPPTSHLRFDVFAENSVSKRGGG
;
A
#
# COMPACT_ATOMS: atom_id res chain seq x y z
N MET A 1 43.81 17.50 -5.99
CA MET A 1 43.00 16.47 -6.68
C MET A 1 43.96 15.38 -7.08
N SER A 2 44.01 14.32 -6.31
CA SER A 2 44.78 13.12 -6.59
C SER A 2 43.85 12.15 -7.31
N ASP A 3 44.08 11.92 -8.60
CA ASP A 3 43.34 10.92 -9.36
C ASP A 3 43.50 9.53 -8.71
N PRO A 4 42.43 8.72 -8.65
CA PRO A 4 42.53 7.36 -8.15
C PRO A 4 43.42 6.53 -9.09
N PHE A 5 44.47 5.93 -8.52
CA PHE A 5 45.30 4.92 -9.20
C PHE A 5 44.48 3.64 -9.38
N TYR A 6 44.03 3.37 -10.61
CA TYR A 6 43.53 2.05 -11.00
C TYR A 6 44.73 1.11 -11.20
N LEU A 7 44.96 0.21 -10.24
CA LEU A 7 45.86 -0.94 -10.39
C LEU A 7 45.10 -2.04 -11.13
N ALA A 8 45.20 -2.05 -12.46
CA ALA A 8 44.79 -3.20 -13.26
C ALA A 8 45.83 -4.31 -13.08
N LEU A 9 45.41 -5.46 -12.55
CA LEU A 9 46.23 -6.66 -12.33
C LEU A 9 46.51 -7.45 -13.63
N GLU A 10 45.97 -7.01 -14.77
CA GLU A 10 46.13 -7.72 -16.03
C GLU A 10 47.36 -7.26 -16.83
N PRO A 11 48.13 -8.18 -17.44
CA PRO A 11 49.23 -7.82 -18.31
C PRO A 11 48.71 -7.02 -19.51
N ARG A 12 49.14 -5.75 -19.62
CA ARG A 12 48.84 -4.87 -20.77
C ARG A 12 49.42 -5.46 -22.06
N ARG A 13 48.67 -6.34 -22.72
CA ARG A 13 48.93 -6.73 -24.11
C ARG A 13 48.31 -5.67 -25.02
N ALA A 14 49.14 -5.07 -25.88
CA ALA A 14 48.73 -3.98 -26.77
C ALA A 14 47.80 -4.42 -27.92
N ASP A 15 47.65 -5.72 -28.14
CA ASP A 15 46.82 -6.30 -29.19
C ASP A 15 45.80 -7.27 -28.57
N SER A 16 44.57 -6.78 -28.43
CA SER A 16 43.41 -7.54 -27.97
C SER A 16 42.70 -8.25 -29.12
N ASP A 17 43.02 -7.93 -30.38
CA ASP A 17 42.31 -8.46 -31.56
C ASP A 17 42.42 -9.97 -31.62
N GLU A 18 43.58 -10.54 -31.25
CA GLU A 18 43.77 -11.99 -31.30
C GLU A 18 42.82 -12.73 -30.35
N GLY A 19 42.58 -12.21 -29.14
CA GLY A 19 41.62 -12.78 -28.19
C GLY A 19 40.17 -12.56 -28.63
N LEU A 20 39.88 -11.41 -29.25
CA LEU A 20 38.56 -11.05 -29.75
C LEU A 20 38.16 -11.79 -31.04
N ARG A 21 39.12 -12.39 -31.77
CA ARG A 21 38.86 -13.09 -33.04
C ARG A 21 38.11 -14.41 -32.89
N ALA A 22 37.91 -14.93 -31.67
CA ALA A 22 37.21 -16.19 -31.38
C ALA A 22 37.56 -17.31 -32.38
N ARG A 23 38.87 -17.49 -32.66
CA ARG A 23 39.34 -18.40 -33.71
C ARG A 23 39.03 -19.85 -33.34
N VAL A 24 38.31 -20.55 -34.21
CA VAL A 24 38.07 -21.99 -34.08
C VAL A 24 39.34 -22.73 -34.48
N ALA A 25 40.11 -23.21 -33.51
CA ALA A 25 41.37 -23.91 -33.75
C ALA A 25 41.16 -25.34 -34.28
N ASP A 26 40.14 -26.04 -33.75
CA ASP A 26 39.78 -27.38 -34.18
C ASP A 26 38.24 -27.48 -34.31
N PRO A 27 37.71 -27.24 -35.52
CA PRO A 27 36.28 -27.37 -35.78
C PRO A 27 35.75 -28.78 -35.52
N VAL A 28 36.58 -29.82 -35.73
CA VAL A 28 36.17 -31.22 -35.56
C VAL A 28 36.03 -31.55 -34.08
N TRP A 29 36.96 -31.12 -33.24
CA TRP A 29 36.82 -31.23 -31.79
C TRP A 29 35.59 -30.48 -31.28
N PHE A 30 35.35 -29.26 -31.77
CA PHE A 30 34.20 -28.44 -31.38
C PHE A 30 32.87 -29.15 -31.74
N LEU A 31 32.73 -29.62 -32.98
CA LEU A 31 31.56 -30.39 -33.43
C LEU A 31 31.40 -31.71 -32.66
N SER A 32 32.50 -32.39 -32.35
CA SER A 32 32.48 -33.64 -31.56
C SER A 32 32.04 -33.39 -30.11
N ARG A 33 32.40 -32.24 -29.53
CA ARG A 33 31.93 -31.81 -28.22
C ARG A 33 30.45 -31.45 -28.22
N GLN A 34 29.96 -30.76 -29.24
CA GLN A 34 28.53 -30.50 -29.44
C GLN A 34 27.75 -31.82 -29.55
N TRP A 35 28.25 -32.78 -30.32
CA TRP A 35 27.66 -34.12 -30.40
C TRP A 35 27.65 -34.84 -29.04
N GLN A 36 28.75 -34.80 -28.30
CA GLN A 36 28.85 -35.44 -26.98
C GLN A 36 27.93 -34.80 -25.92
N LEU A 37 27.71 -33.48 -26.00
CA LEU A 37 26.81 -32.75 -25.11
C LEU A 37 25.33 -32.86 -25.54
N GLY A 38 25.04 -33.56 -26.64
CA GLY A 38 23.69 -33.72 -27.15
C GLY A 38 23.17 -32.54 -27.96
N GLU A 39 23.98 -31.51 -28.26
CA GLU A 39 23.54 -30.35 -29.07
C GLU A 39 23.17 -30.72 -30.51
N GLN A 40 23.61 -31.89 -30.99
CA GLN A 40 23.21 -32.45 -32.29
C GLN A 40 21.99 -33.38 -32.20
N GLN A 41 21.50 -33.69 -30.99
CA GLN A 41 20.14 -34.19 -30.83
C GLN A 41 19.22 -33.00 -31.01
N GLY A 42 18.83 -32.75 -32.26
CA GLY A 42 17.76 -31.79 -32.52
C GLY A 42 16.50 -32.29 -31.81
N GLU A 43 16.04 -31.53 -30.83
CA GLU A 43 14.64 -31.63 -30.42
C GLU A 43 13.79 -30.98 -31.52
N ASP A 44 12.62 -31.54 -31.79
CA ASP A 44 11.63 -30.96 -32.69
C ASP A 44 10.99 -29.75 -32.00
N ALA A 45 11.80 -28.70 -31.81
CA ALA A 45 11.44 -27.48 -31.11
C ALA A 45 10.76 -26.53 -32.08
N SER A 46 9.46 -26.77 -32.30
CA SER A 46 8.62 -25.86 -33.08
C SER A 46 8.52 -24.49 -32.41
N SER A 47 8.50 -23.42 -33.21
CA SER A 47 8.32 -22.05 -32.69
C SER A 47 6.97 -21.49 -33.14
N PRO A 48 6.25 -20.77 -32.28
CA PRO A 48 5.00 -20.13 -32.67
C PRO A 48 5.32 -19.00 -33.66
N VAL A 49 4.65 -18.98 -34.82
CA VAL A 49 4.85 -17.94 -35.86
C VAL A 49 3.65 -17.02 -35.99
N ALA A 50 2.48 -17.45 -35.52
CA ALA A 50 1.28 -16.63 -35.45
C ALA A 50 0.37 -17.10 -34.31
N VAL A 51 -0.24 -16.15 -33.61
CA VAL A 51 -1.27 -16.41 -32.60
C VAL A 51 -2.55 -15.76 -33.07
N ARG A 52 -3.66 -16.49 -33.06
CA ARG A 52 -4.99 -15.96 -33.30
C ARG A 52 -5.77 -15.99 -31.99
N CYS A 53 -6.30 -14.84 -31.59
CA CYS A 53 -7.10 -14.70 -30.36
C CYS A 53 -8.20 -13.65 -30.52
N ALA A 54 -9.23 -13.76 -29.69
CA ALA A 54 -10.34 -12.79 -29.60
C ALA A 54 -10.48 -12.33 -28.14
N PRO A 55 -9.74 -11.30 -27.71
CA PRO A 55 -9.79 -10.81 -26.34
C PRO A 55 -11.07 -10.02 -26.08
N LEU A 56 -11.87 -10.49 -25.13
CA LEU A 56 -13.04 -9.77 -24.64
C LEU A 56 -12.63 -8.78 -23.55
N HIS A 57 -13.00 -7.51 -23.69
CA HIS A 57 -12.71 -6.46 -22.72
C HIS A 57 -14.02 -5.98 -22.09
N ILE A 58 -14.23 -6.29 -20.81
CA ILE A 58 -15.46 -5.96 -20.09
C ILE A 58 -15.18 -4.82 -19.10
N PRO A 59 -15.75 -3.61 -19.27
CA PRO A 59 -15.54 -2.49 -18.36
C PRO A 59 -15.94 -2.79 -16.92
N ILE A 60 -15.07 -2.43 -16.00
CA ILE A 60 -15.34 -2.44 -14.57
C ILE A 60 -16.21 -1.24 -14.24
N SER A 61 -17.27 -1.49 -13.50
CA SER A 61 -18.13 -0.50 -12.88
C SER A 61 -17.90 -0.49 -11.37
N TYR A 62 -17.86 0.71 -10.80
CA TYR A 62 -17.60 0.92 -9.38
C TYR A 62 -18.84 1.47 -8.65
N ASP A 63 -19.01 2.79 -8.63
CA ASP A 63 -20.17 3.45 -8.00
C ASP A 63 -21.02 4.16 -9.06
N ARG A 64 -22.16 3.54 -9.43
CA ARG A 64 -23.07 4.09 -10.44
C ARG A 64 -23.71 5.42 -10.02
N ALA A 65 -23.78 5.72 -8.72
CA ALA A 65 -24.25 7.04 -8.26
C ALA A 65 -23.18 8.12 -8.44
N ARG A 66 -21.94 7.74 -8.77
CA ARG A 66 -20.77 8.61 -8.87
C ARG A 66 -20.03 8.33 -10.18
N PRO A 67 -20.61 8.73 -11.33
CA PRO A 67 -20.00 8.48 -12.64
C PRO A 67 -18.62 9.11 -12.81
N ASP A 68 -18.28 10.13 -12.02
CA ASP A 68 -16.95 10.74 -12.00
C ASP A 68 -15.86 9.81 -11.42
N LEU A 69 -16.24 8.73 -10.72
CA LEU A 69 -15.32 7.71 -10.20
C LEU A 69 -15.21 6.55 -11.19
N ASP A 70 -14.62 6.82 -12.35
CA ASP A 70 -14.52 5.88 -13.47
C ASP A 70 -13.26 4.98 -13.38
N PRO A 71 -13.41 3.66 -13.15
CA PRO A 71 -12.29 2.69 -13.09
C PRO A 71 -11.50 2.55 -14.38
N THR A 72 -12.04 3.01 -15.50
CA THR A 72 -11.38 2.91 -16.81
C THR A 72 -10.32 3.98 -17.03
N VAL A 73 -10.38 5.06 -16.22
CA VAL A 73 -9.54 6.25 -16.35
C VAL A 73 -8.76 6.56 -15.08
N ILE A 74 -9.38 6.39 -13.91
CA ILE A 74 -8.79 6.74 -12.62
C ILE A 74 -7.92 5.58 -12.11
N PRO A 75 -6.73 5.86 -11.54
CA PRO A 75 -5.91 4.85 -10.88
C PRO A 75 -6.67 4.09 -9.79
N ALA A 76 -6.49 2.77 -9.76
CA ALA A 76 -7.17 1.87 -8.87
C ALA A 76 -6.94 2.20 -7.38
N GLU A 77 -5.73 2.63 -7.02
CA GLU A 77 -5.35 3.09 -5.69
C GLU A 77 -6.25 4.25 -5.24
N ALA A 78 -6.49 5.23 -6.11
CA ALA A 78 -7.33 6.38 -5.79
C ALA A 78 -8.80 5.99 -5.60
N LEU A 79 -9.31 4.98 -6.30
CA LEU A 79 -10.69 4.50 -6.15
C LEU A 79 -10.89 3.66 -4.88
N LEU A 80 -9.86 2.90 -4.51
CA LEU A 80 -9.86 1.98 -3.39
C LEU A 80 -9.55 2.69 -2.05
N GLU A 81 -8.56 3.58 -2.05
CA GLU A 81 -7.92 4.06 -0.82
C GLU A 81 -8.41 5.45 -0.37
N ALA A 82 -9.05 6.21 -1.28
CA ALA A 82 -9.45 7.59 -1.04
C ALA A 82 -10.21 7.76 0.29
N GLU A 83 -9.69 8.63 1.14
CA GLU A 83 -10.37 9.03 2.36
C GLU A 83 -11.58 9.93 2.05
N PRO A 84 -12.74 9.72 2.69
CA PRO A 84 -13.85 10.65 2.63
C PRO A 84 -13.45 12.09 2.99
N GLY A 85 -13.58 12.99 2.01
CA GLY A 85 -13.27 14.41 2.20
C GLY A 85 -11.80 14.78 2.00
N ASP A 86 -11.01 13.90 1.37
CA ASP A 86 -9.70 14.19 0.78
C ASP A 86 -9.68 15.42 -0.15
N TRP A 87 -10.83 15.77 -0.76
CA TRP A 87 -11.02 17.01 -1.51
C TRP A 87 -10.69 18.26 -0.69
N TRP A 88 -10.87 18.23 0.65
CA TRP A 88 -10.61 19.36 1.55
C TRP A 88 -9.14 19.57 1.87
N THR A 89 -8.35 19.96 0.86
CA THR A 89 -6.97 20.43 1.04
C THR A 89 -6.93 21.71 1.90
N ILE A 90 -5.80 21.98 2.55
CA ILE A 90 -5.62 23.20 3.38
C ILE A 90 -5.94 24.45 2.55
N GLY A 91 -5.49 24.52 1.29
CA GLY A 91 -5.80 25.63 0.40
C GLY A 91 -7.31 25.82 0.15
N ARG A 92 -8.06 24.74 -0.13
CA ARG A 92 -9.52 24.80 -0.32
C ARG A 92 -10.25 25.20 0.96
N ARG A 93 -9.83 24.67 2.11
CA ARG A 93 -10.38 25.05 3.43
C ARG A 93 -10.23 26.54 3.70
N VAL A 94 -9.04 27.10 3.47
CA VAL A 94 -8.79 28.54 3.66
C VAL A 94 -9.57 29.37 2.65
N ARG A 95 -9.54 29.00 1.36
CA ARG A 95 -10.26 29.74 0.30
C ARG A 95 -11.75 29.84 0.61
N LEU A 96 -12.38 28.71 0.93
CA LEU A 96 -13.80 28.68 1.24
C LEU A 96 -14.11 29.29 2.61
N GLY A 97 -13.22 29.16 3.59
CA GLY A 97 -13.38 29.81 4.89
C GLY A 97 -13.34 31.34 4.79
N ARG A 98 -12.43 31.90 3.97
CA ARG A 98 -12.37 33.34 3.67
C ARG A 98 -13.61 33.84 2.95
N ALA A 99 -14.17 33.05 2.03
CA ALA A 99 -15.42 33.37 1.36
C ALA A 99 -16.63 33.33 2.32
N ALA A 100 -16.62 32.43 3.32
CA ALA A 100 -17.68 32.32 4.31
C ALA A 100 -17.59 33.40 5.40
N ALA A 101 -16.39 33.83 5.78
CA ALA A 101 -16.16 34.73 6.92
C ALA A 101 -17.00 36.02 6.90
N PRO A 102 -17.20 36.73 5.77
CA PRO A 102 -18.06 37.92 5.73
C PRO A 102 -19.55 37.65 5.99
N LEU A 103 -19.98 36.39 5.90
CA LEU A 103 -21.37 35.94 6.02
C LEU A 103 -21.66 35.31 7.39
N LEU A 104 -20.68 35.28 8.30
CA LEU A 104 -20.78 34.62 9.60
C LEU A 104 -20.62 35.61 10.76
N ASP A 105 -21.26 35.29 11.88
CA ASP A 105 -21.09 36.04 13.12
C ASP A 105 -19.69 35.84 13.73
N ALA A 106 -19.19 36.86 14.43
CA ALA A 106 -17.86 36.84 15.06
C ALA A 106 -17.67 35.67 16.06
N THR A 107 -18.73 35.24 16.74
CA THR A 107 -18.70 34.11 17.67
C THR A 107 -18.56 32.77 16.96
N VAL A 108 -19.19 32.61 15.79
CA VAL A 108 -19.06 31.42 14.93
C VAL A 108 -17.66 31.38 14.33
N ILE A 109 -17.19 32.51 13.79
CA ILE A 109 -15.83 32.66 13.28
C ILE A 109 -14.82 32.26 14.35
N GLY A 110 -14.95 32.74 15.59
CA GLY A 110 -14.02 32.40 16.68
C GLY A 110 -13.90 30.90 16.94
N ARG A 111 -14.99 30.12 16.81
CA ARG A 111 -15.00 28.67 17.07
C ARG A 111 -14.52 27.81 15.91
N LEU A 112 -14.65 28.31 14.67
CA LEU A 112 -14.39 27.53 13.45
C LEU A 112 -13.06 27.91 12.79
N LYS A 113 -12.15 28.53 13.55
CA LYS A 113 -10.79 28.80 13.09
C LYS A 113 -9.94 27.54 13.11
N MET A 114 -9.03 27.45 12.15
CA MET A 114 -7.99 26.44 12.13
C MET A 114 -7.11 26.56 13.37
N GLY A 115 -6.72 25.41 13.92
CA GLY A 115 -5.71 25.33 14.96
C GLY A 115 -4.30 25.55 14.41
N ARG A 116 -3.34 24.80 14.96
CA ARG A 116 -1.98 24.74 14.43
C ARG A 116 -2.00 23.97 13.10
N LEU A 117 -1.20 24.43 12.13
CA LEU A 117 -1.04 23.80 10.83
C LEU A 117 0.43 23.38 10.61
N PRO A 118 0.69 22.34 9.81
CA PRO A 118 2.04 21.91 9.48
C PRO A 118 2.70 22.84 8.45
N ALA A 119 4.02 22.73 8.30
CA ALA A 119 4.76 23.39 7.23
C ALA A 119 4.22 23.01 5.84
N PRO A 120 4.15 23.95 4.88
CA PRO A 120 4.48 25.39 4.97
C PRO A 120 3.27 26.29 5.33
N TYR A 121 2.23 25.73 5.95
CA TYR A 121 0.94 26.40 6.15
C TYR A 121 0.80 27.12 7.50
N GLU A 122 1.88 27.29 8.27
CA GLU A 122 1.84 27.88 9.60
C GLU A 122 1.25 29.29 9.61
N ALA A 123 1.54 30.08 8.56
CA ALA A 123 1.03 31.43 8.39
C ALA A 123 -0.49 31.49 8.19
N LEU A 124 -1.14 30.37 7.82
CA LEU A 124 -2.58 30.26 7.64
C LEU A 124 -3.29 29.73 8.90
N ALA A 125 -2.56 29.50 9.98
CA ALA A 125 -3.17 29.15 11.26
C ALA A 125 -4.13 30.26 11.71
N LYS A 126 -5.24 29.89 12.39
CA LYS A 126 -6.30 30.80 12.84
C LYS A 126 -7.14 31.45 11.73
N GLU A 127 -6.93 31.12 10.45
CA GLU A 127 -7.90 31.39 9.39
C GLU A 127 -9.19 30.60 9.64
N VAL A 128 -10.32 31.08 9.10
CA VAL A 128 -11.58 30.33 9.19
C VAL A 128 -11.46 29.03 8.39
N ASP A 129 -11.82 27.89 8.98
CA ASP A 129 -11.83 26.60 8.29
C ASP A 129 -13.14 26.41 7.52
N GLY A 130 -13.11 26.57 6.20
CA GLY A 130 -14.26 26.36 5.33
C GLY A 130 -14.86 24.95 5.46
N ARG A 131 -14.05 23.92 5.75
CA ARG A 131 -14.60 22.57 6.00
C ARG A 131 -15.34 22.53 7.32
N ALA A 132 -14.82 23.15 8.37
CA ALA A 132 -15.50 23.20 9.67
C ALA A 132 -16.82 23.96 9.58
N VAL A 133 -16.87 25.06 8.81
CA VAL A 133 -18.09 25.82 8.49
C VAL A 133 -19.11 24.93 7.77
N PHE A 134 -18.68 24.23 6.71
CA PHE A 134 -19.52 23.34 5.92
C PHE A 134 -20.09 22.20 6.79
N LEU A 135 -19.24 21.51 7.56
CA LEU A 135 -19.66 20.39 8.43
C LEU A 135 -20.56 20.84 9.60
N ALA A 136 -20.41 22.08 10.07
CA ALA A 136 -21.30 22.65 11.08
C ALA A 136 -22.67 23.07 10.52
N GLY A 137 -22.91 22.92 9.21
CA GLY A 137 -24.18 23.24 8.55
C GLY A 137 -24.43 24.74 8.36
N HIS A 138 -23.42 25.58 8.56
CA HIS A 138 -23.55 27.01 8.31
C HIS A 138 -23.61 27.30 6.81
N LEU A 139 -24.46 28.24 6.41
CA LEU A 139 -24.68 28.62 5.00
C LEU A 139 -25.17 27.44 4.13
N ALA A 140 -25.93 26.50 4.70
CA ALA A 140 -26.49 25.37 3.95
C ALA A 140 -27.29 25.86 2.73
N GLY A 141 -27.03 25.26 1.56
CA GLY A 141 -27.67 25.65 0.29
C GLY A 141 -27.04 26.86 -0.42
N HIS A 142 -26.03 27.51 0.17
CA HIS A 142 -25.32 28.62 -0.48
C HIS A 142 -24.50 28.12 -1.68
N THR A 143 -24.47 28.90 -2.77
CA THR A 143 -23.84 28.51 -4.05
C THR A 143 -22.34 28.27 -3.96
N MET A 144 -21.67 28.86 -2.96
CA MET A 144 -20.25 28.62 -2.69
C MET A 144 -19.91 27.15 -2.41
N TRP A 145 -20.89 26.36 -1.94
CA TRP A 145 -20.72 24.94 -1.66
C TRP A 145 -20.94 24.06 -2.88
N ALA A 146 -21.34 24.61 -4.03
CA ALA A 146 -21.64 23.84 -5.24
C ALA A 146 -20.42 23.06 -5.79
N GLU A 147 -19.21 23.52 -5.51
CA GLU A 147 -17.96 22.83 -5.88
C GLU A 147 -17.55 21.71 -4.90
N VAL A 148 -18.18 21.62 -3.73
CA VAL A 148 -17.83 20.61 -2.72
C VAL A 148 -18.48 19.29 -3.15
N PRO A 149 -17.70 18.26 -3.52
CA PRO A 149 -18.28 16.98 -3.92
C PRO A 149 -18.88 16.28 -2.70
N SER A 150 -19.89 15.44 -2.95
CA SER A 150 -20.32 14.47 -1.94
C SER A 150 -19.12 13.59 -1.56
N PRO A 151 -18.87 13.30 -0.27
CA PRO A 151 -17.76 12.44 0.11
C PRO A 151 -17.92 11.04 -0.52
N ALA A 152 -16.82 10.43 -0.95
CA ALA A 152 -16.82 9.01 -1.29
C ALA A 152 -17.09 8.18 -0.03
N ALA A 153 -17.59 6.96 -0.21
CA ALA A 153 -17.79 6.06 0.91
C ALA A 153 -16.44 5.59 1.47
N ASP A 154 -16.33 5.51 2.80
CA ASP A 154 -15.10 5.05 3.43
C ASP A 154 -14.94 3.53 3.24
N ARG A 155 -13.86 3.12 2.57
CA ARG A 155 -13.52 1.70 2.37
C ARG A 155 -12.60 1.15 3.45
N TRP A 156 -12.02 2.04 4.25
CA TRP A 156 -11.13 1.65 5.35
C TRP A 156 -11.95 1.20 6.56
N SER A 157 -11.68 0.00 7.04
CA SER A 157 -12.16 -0.44 8.33
C SER A 157 -11.23 0.06 9.42
N SER A 158 -11.66 1.04 10.21
CA SER A 158 -10.86 1.51 11.36
C SER A 158 -10.66 0.41 12.41
N SER A 159 -11.49 -0.62 12.42
CA SER A 159 -11.38 -1.77 13.33
C SER A 159 -10.44 -2.85 12.84
N GLN A 160 -10.39 -3.13 11.53
CA GLN A 160 -9.57 -4.20 10.97
C GLN A 160 -8.23 -3.69 10.41
N LEU A 161 -8.12 -2.38 10.16
CA LEU A 161 -6.94 -1.69 9.63
C LEU A 161 -6.59 -2.10 8.19
N HIS A 162 -7.61 -2.27 7.35
CA HIS A 162 -7.48 -2.55 5.92
C HIS A 162 -8.66 -1.98 5.12
N PHE A 163 -8.56 -2.06 3.80
CA PHE A 163 -9.63 -1.74 2.86
C PHE A 163 -10.34 -2.99 2.35
N ASP A 164 -11.66 -2.86 2.20
CA ASP A 164 -12.49 -3.78 1.42
C ASP A 164 -13.29 -2.98 0.39
N ALA A 165 -13.37 -3.49 -0.84
CA ALA A 165 -14.15 -2.87 -1.90
C ALA A 165 -14.78 -3.92 -2.82
N ARG A 166 -15.84 -3.51 -3.51
CA ARG A 166 -16.54 -4.33 -4.50
C ARG A 166 -16.68 -3.58 -5.80
N PHE A 167 -16.50 -4.30 -6.90
CA PHE A 167 -16.65 -3.83 -8.26
C PHE A 167 -17.47 -4.86 -9.06
N GLU A 168 -17.92 -4.48 -10.26
CA GLU A 168 -18.65 -5.37 -11.16
C GLU A 168 -18.13 -5.22 -12.58
N ALA A 169 -17.87 -6.33 -13.28
CA ALA A 169 -17.56 -6.37 -14.71
C ALA A 169 -18.48 -7.36 -15.42
N GLY A 170 -19.46 -6.87 -16.19
CA GLY A 170 -20.30 -7.70 -17.07
C GLY A 170 -21.07 -8.83 -16.36
N GLY A 171 -21.51 -8.61 -15.12
CA GLY A 171 -22.19 -9.62 -14.28
C GLY A 171 -21.25 -10.44 -13.37
N THR A 172 -19.93 -10.33 -13.57
CA THR A 172 -18.92 -10.87 -12.65
C THR A 172 -18.72 -9.91 -11.49
N ALA A 173 -18.94 -10.40 -10.26
CA ALA A 173 -18.62 -9.66 -9.05
C ALA A 173 -17.12 -9.73 -8.76
N LEU A 174 -16.52 -8.58 -8.49
CA LEU A 174 -15.10 -8.45 -8.14
C LEU A 174 -14.99 -7.91 -6.72
N GLN A 175 -14.03 -8.41 -5.94
CA GLN A 175 -13.86 -8.03 -4.55
C GLN A 175 -12.39 -7.84 -4.20
N VAL A 176 -12.07 -6.67 -3.64
CA VAL A 176 -10.81 -6.43 -2.95
C VAL A 176 -11.02 -6.74 -1.48
N ARG A 177 -10.10 -7.52 -0.90
CA ARG A 177 -10.16 -7.97 0.50
C ARG A 177 -8.87 -7.66 1.20
N GLU A 178 -8.99 -7.11 2.41
CA GLU A 178 -7.86 -6.93 3.33
C GLU A 178 -6.66 -6.14 2.76
N HIS A 179 -6.91 -5.24 1.80
CA HIS A 179 -5.85 -4.42 1.22
C HIS A 179 -5.29 -3.47 2.28
N LEU A 180 -3.96 -3.46 2.46
CA LEU A 180 -3.31 -2.69 3.53
C LEU A 180 -2.92 -1.27 3.10
N GLY A 181 -3.25 -0.85 1.87
CA GLY A 181 -2.76 0.39 1.26
C GLY A 181 -1.45 0.20 0.49
N GLY A 182 -1.26 0.95 -0.58
CA GLY A 182 -0.08 0.90 -1.44
C GLY A 182 -0.41 0.43 -2.86
N ASP A 183 0.44 -0.40 -3.44
CA ASP A 183 0.30 -0.83 -4.83
C ASP A 183 -0.94 -1.71 -5.03
N VAL A 184 -1.63 -1.47 -6.14
CA VAL A 184 -2.89 -2.13 -6.49
C VAL A 184 -2.77 -2.70 -7.90
N GLU A 185 -2.95 -4.00 -8.07
CA GLU A 185 -2.70 -4.72 -9.33
C GLU A 185 -3.71 -5.87 -9.51
N TRP A 186 -3.61 -6.63 -10.60
CA TRP A 186 -4.53 -7.76 -10.89
C TRP A 186 -4.66 -8.79 -9.74
N PHE A 187 -3.65 -8.92 -8.88
CA PHE A 187 -3.66 -9.83 -7.72
C PHE A 187 -4.35 -9.23 -6.48
N THR A 188 -4.67 -7.93 -6.47
CA THR A 188 -5.34 -7.25 -5.35
C THR A 188 -6.85 -7.52 -5.33
N VAL A 189 -7.41 -7.97 -6.44
CA VAL A 189 -8.84 -8.19 -6.63
C VAL A 189 -9.09 -9.65 -6.93
N ASP A 190 -10.12 -10.23 -6.32
CA ASP A 190 -10.59 -11.59 -6.58
C ASP A 190 -11.97 -11.57 -7.24
N GLY A 191 -12.33 -12.66 -7.92
CA GLY A 191 -13.71 -12.95 -8.28
C GLY A 191 -14.52 -13.37 -7.05
N ALA A 192 -15.69 -12.77 -6.88
CA ALA A 192 -16.61 -13.11 -5.80
C ALA A 192 -17.73 -14.04 -6.30
N LEU A 193 -18.15 -14.98 -5.45
CA LEU A 193 -19.30 -15.83 -5.72
C LEU A 193 -20.59 -15.01 -5.73
N GLY A 194 -21.26 -14.97 -6.88
CA GLY A 194 -22.56 -14.33 -7.06
C GLY A 194 -22.70 -13.76 -8.47
N THR A 195 -23.75 -14.15 -9.18
CA THR A 195 -24.09 -13.56 -10.47
C THR A 195 -24.82 -12.25 -10.23
N LEU A 196 -24.20 -11.13 -10.63
CA LEU A 196 -24.89 -9.85 -10.68
C LEU A 196 -25.67 -9.77 -11.98
N THR A 197 -26.76 -9.00 -12.00
CA THR A 197 -27.51 -8.78 -13.25
C THR A 197 -26.58 -8.19 -14.29
N VAL A 198 -26.42 -8.89 -15.43
CA VAL A 198 -25.61 -8.39 -16.54
C VAL A 198 -26.18 -7.06 -16.99
N THR A 199 -25.45 -5.99 -16.71
CA THR A 199 -25.89 -4.62 -16.95
C THR A 199 -25.41 -4.07 -18.27
N ARG A 200 -24.39 -4.69 -18.87
CA ARG A 200 -23.83 -4.33 -20.19
C ARG A 200 -23.41 -5.59 -20.94
N ALA A 201 -24.15 -5.94 -21.99
CA ALA A 201 -23.71 -6.98 -22.92
C ALA A 201 -22.52 -6.45 -23.73
N VAL A 202 -21.43 -7.22 -23.79
CA VAL A 202 -20.27 -6.92 -24.64
C VAL A 202 -20.33 -7.84 -25.84
N ALA A 203 -20.18 -7.28 -27.04
CA ALA A 203 -20.12 -8.07 -28.26
C ALA A 203 -18.81 -8.87 -28.30
N PRO A 204 -18.81 -10.11 -28.83
CA PRO A 204 -17.59 -10.87 -29.04
C PRO A 204 -16.60 -10.05 -29.88
N ALA A 205 -15.33 -10.09 -29.49
CA ALA A 205 -14.28 -9.44 -30.28
C ALA A 205 -14.01 -10.24 -31.56
N ASP A 206 -13.72 -9.54 -32.66
CA ASP A 206 -13.28 -10.21 -33.87
C ASP A 206 -11.90 -10.85 -33.65
N PRO A 207 -11.71 -12.14 -34.01
CA PRO A 207 -10.41 -12.78 -33.91
C PRO A 207 -9.40 -12.07 -34.80
N HIS A 208 -8.21 -11.85 -34.28
CA HIS A 208 -7.11 -11.24 -35.02
C HIS A 208 -5.82 -12.05 -34.86
N GLU A 209 -4.94 -11.94 -35.86
CA GLU A 209 -3.64 -12.60 -35.87
C GLU A 209 -2.56 -11.62 -35.35
N VAL A 210 -1.72 -12.08 -34.43
CA VAL A 210 -0.55 -11.38 -33.91
C VAL A 210 0.69 -12.26 -34.05
N ILE A 211 1.85 -11.62 -34.18
CA ILE A 211 3.14 -12.31 -34.22
C ILE A 211 3.63 -12.43 -32.78
N PRO A 212 3.89 -13.63 -32.26
CA PRO A 212 4.47 -13.82 -30.94
C PRO A 212 5.95 -13.39 -30.95
N GLY A 213 6.42 -12.89 -29.81
CA GLY A 213 7.83 -12.65 -29.52
C GLY A 213 8.34 -13.63 -28.49
N ARG A 214 9.65 -13.87 -28.47
CA ARG A 214 10.29 -14.57 -27.35
C ARG A 214 10.13 -13.72 -26.08
N LEU A 215 9.92 -14.37 -24.94
CA LEU A 215 9.92 -13.68 -23.65
C LEU A 215 11.28 -13.01 -23.45
N ASP A 216 11.27 -11.72 -23.16
CA ASP A 216 12.47 -10.92 -22.90
C ASP A 216 12.30 -10.21 -21.56
N TYR A 217 13.39 -10.09 -20.80
CA TYR A 217 13.43 -9.45 -19.50
C TYR A 217 14.84 -8.95 -19.20
N PRO A 218 15.00 -7.94 -18.33
CA PRO A 218 16.33 -7.47 -17.94
C PRO A 218 17.18 -8.61 -17.37
N GLY A 219 18.38 -8.81 -17.94
CA GLY A 219 19.29 -9.90 -17.55
C GLY A 219 18.95 -11.27 -18.16
N ALA A 220 18.01 -11.36 -19.11
CA ALA A 220 17.74 -12.60 -19.81
C ALA A 220 18.95 -13.07 -20.64
N PRO A 221 19.29 -14.37 -20.58
CA PRO A 221 20.31 -14.93 -21.47
C PRO A 221 19.85 -14.78 -22.93
N GLN A 222 20.77 -14.36 -23.79
CA GLN A 222 20.46 -14.16 -25.21
C GLN A 222 20.68 -15.48 -25.98
N PRO A 223 19.76 -15.89 -26.88
CA PRO A 223 19.89 -17.11 -27.69
C PRO A 223 20.94 -16.95 -28.80
N ARG A 224 22.21 -16.76 -28.43
CA ARG A 224 23.33 -16.60 -29.35
C ARG A 224 24.60 -17.18 -28.75
N TRP A 225 25.59 -17.47 -29.60
CA TRP A 225 26.80 -18.22 -29.22
C TRP A 225 27.63 -17.60 -28.08
N TRP A 226 27.70 -16.28 -27.98
CA TRP A 226 28.21 -15.59 -26.78
C TRP A 226 27.83 -14.10 -26.83
N GLN A 227 27.55 -13.53 -25.66
CA GLN A 227 27.44 -12.10 -25.43
C GLN A 227 27.86 -11.83 -23.99
N LEU A 228 28.54 -10.71 -23.76
CA LEU A 228 28.74 -10.21 -22.40
C LEU A 228 27.44 -9.55 -21.94
N GLU A 229 26.82 -10.13 -20.91
CA GLU A 229 25.57 -9.64 -20.33
C GLU A 229 25.76 -8.28 -19.66
N ASP A 230 24.67 -7.51 -19.58
CA ASP A 230 24.69 -6.23 -18.87
C ASP A 230 24.68 -6.49 -17.35
N HIS A 231 25.74 -6.06 -16.66
CA HIS A 231 25.86 -6.14 -15.20
C HIS A 231 24.78 -5.39 -14.41
N ALA A 232 23.93 -4.59 -15.06
CA ALA A 232 22.84 -3.88 -14.40
C ALA A 232 21.84 -4.84 -13.71
N VAL A 233 21.72 -6.07 -14.18
CA VAL A 233 20.91 -7.13 -13.55
C VAL A 233 21.69 -8.44 -13.53
N ASP A 234 22.09 -8.90 -12.34
CA ASP A 234 22.77 -10.18 -12.13
C ASP A 234 21.84 -11.15 -11.39
N ILE A 235 21.14 -11.99 -12.16
CA ILE A 235 20.21 -13.01 -11.62
C ILE A 235 20.98 -14.11 -10.87
N GLY A 236 22.23 -14.38 -11.26
CA GLY A 236 23.12 -15.38 -10.63
C GLY A 236 23.84 -14.88 -9.38
N GLY A 237 23.88 -13.57 -9.15
CA GLY A 237 24.52 -12.93 -7.99
C GLY A 237 23.85 -13.26 -6.65
N PHE A 238 22.61 -13.75 -6.68
CA PHE A 238 21.94 -14.31 -5.51
C PHE A 238 22.25 -15.80 -5.39
N ALA A 239 23.27 -16.11 -4.59
CA ALA A 239 23.64 -17.50 -4.31
C ALA A 239 22.40 -18.28 -3.82
N PRO A 240 22.03 -19.39 -4.48
CA PRO A 240 20.86 -20.16 -4.10
C PRO A 240 21.06 -20.71 -2.68
N ASP A 241 20.23 -20.25 -1.74
CA ASP A 241 20.16 -20.80 -0.38
C ASP A 241 18.95 -21.72 -0.25
N ARG A 242 19.05 -22.75 0.60
CA ARG A 242 17.97 -23.71 0.88
C ARG A 242 16.72 -23.04 1.45
N SER A 243 16.86 -21.84 2.03
CA SER A 243 15.73 -21.04 2.49
C SER A 243 15.00 -20.27 1.37
N HIS A 244 15.56 -20.22 0.15
CA HIS A 244 15.05 -19.45 -1.00
C HIS A 244 14.76 -20.35 -2.21
N PHE A 245 13.97 -21.42 -2.01
CA PHE A 245 13.52 -22.31 -3.08
C PHE A 245 12.93 -21.60 -4.32
N PRO A 246 12.12 -20.51 -4.18
CA PRO A 246 11.62 -19.77 -5.34
C PRO A 246 12.72 -19.17 -6.22
N THR A 247 13.80 -18.68 -5.61
CA THR A 247 14.95 -18.14 -6.34
C THR A 247 15.66 -19.24 -7.12
N MET A 248 15.78 -20.44 -6.54
CA MET A 248 16.36 -21.60 -7.23
C MET A 248 15.52 -22.02 -8.44
N LEU A 249 14.18 -22.06 -8.30
CA LEU A 249 13.26 -22.33 -9.41
C LEU A 249 13.34 -21.26 -10.50
N LEU A 250 13.43 -19.98 -10.13
CA LEU A 250 13.58 -18.89 -11.08
C LEU A 250 14.89 -19.03 -11.87
N ILE A 251 16.00 -19.29 -11.19
CA ILE A 251 17.31 -19.48 -11.84
C ILE A 251 17.26 -20.68 -12.80
N ASP A 252 16.65 -21.80 -12.39
CA ASP A 252 16.48 -22.97 -13.25
C ASP A 252 15.63 -22.65 -14.49
N ALA A 253 14.47 -22.02 -14.31
CA ALA A 253 13.60 -21.62 -15.42
C ALA A 253 14.28 -20.63 -16.38
N VAL A 254 15.00 -19.64 -15.85
CA VAL A 254 15.70 -18.61 -16.64
C VAL A 254 16.91 -19.20 -17.39
N LEU A 255 17.67 -20.11 -16.78
CA LEU A 255 18.89 -20.64 -17.40
C LEU A 255 18.63 -21.84 -18.32
N ALA A 256 17.72 -22.74 -17.94
CA ALA A 256 17.47 -23.97 -18.69
C ALA A 256 16.34 -23.82 -19.71
N HIS A 257 15.39 -22.91 -19.49
CA HIS A 257 14.15 -22.86 -20.26
C HIS A 257 13.82 -21.49 -20.86
N ALA A 258 14.65 -20.45 -20.72
CA ALA A 258 14.32 -19.12 -21.23
C ALA A 258 13.97 -19.10 -22.73
N ASP A 259 14.52 -20.04 -23.49
CA ASP A 259 14.33 -20.14 -24.92
C ASP A 259 13.00 -20.76 -25.37
N ASP A 260 12.21 -21.29 -24.44
CA ASP A 260 10.94 -21.97 -24.74
C ASP A 260 9.71 -21.09 -24.47
N TRP A 261 9.92 -19.86 -23.99
CA TRP A 261 8.85 -18.99 -23.54
C TRP A 261 8.57 -17.90 -24.57
N PHE A 262 7.30 -17.76 -24.93
CA PHE A 262 6.83 -16.78 -25.89
C PHE A 262 5.73 -15.92 -25.27
N THR A 263 5.69 -14.66 -25.66
CA THR A 263 4.63 -13.72 -25.32
C THR A 263 4.01 -13.18 -26.60
N PHE A 264 2.75 -12.76 -26.54
CA PHE A 264 2.13 -12.06 -27.65
C PHE A 264 1.28 -10.90 -27.10
N PRO A 265 1.23 -9.76 -27.81
CA PRO A 265 0.46 -8.62 -27.35
C PRO A 265 -1.03 -8.90 -27.46
N VAL A 266 -1.76 -8.67 -26.37
CA VAL A 266 -3.22 -8.57 -26.42
C VAL A 266 -3.56 -7.17 -26.93
N ARG A 267 -4.15 -7.08 -28.13
CA ARG A 267 -4.46 -5.76 -28.71
C ARG A 267 -5.55 -5.05 -27.90
N PRO A 268 -5.43 -3.71 -27.74
CA PRO A 268 -6.52 -2.93 -27.18
C PRO A 268 -7.74 -2.97 -28.12
N PRO A 269 -8.94 -2.66 -27.61
CA PRO A 269 -10.14 -2.60 -28.44
C PRO A 269 -10.03 -1.58 -29.59
N ALA A 270 -10.68 -1.87 -30.72
CA ALA A 270 -10.61 -1.02 -31.92
C ALA A 270 -11.23 0.38 -31.73
N ASP A 271 -12.24 0.50 -30.87
CA ASP A 271 -12.87 1.77 -30.48
C ASP A 271 -12.77 1.94 -28.95
N PRO A 272 -11.73 2.63 -28.45
CA PRO A 272 -11.53 2.89 -27.03
C PRO A 272 -12.68 3.66 -26.36
N SER A 273 -13.48 4.40 -27.13
CA SER A 273 -14.61 5.18 -26.59
C SER A 273 -15.79 4.30 -26.19
N GLN A 274 -15.95 3.15 -26.85
CA GLN A 274 -16.96 2.15 -26.52
C GLN A 274 -16.39 1.08 -25.60
N ASN A 275 -15.18 0.60 -25.87
CA ASN A 275 -14.51 -0.46 -25.14
C ASN A 275 -13.13 0.05 -24.68
N PRO A 276 -12.98 0.48 -23.42
CA PRO A 276 -11.72 0.98 -22.90
C PRO A 276 -10.64 -0.13 -22.85
N SER A 277 -9.37 0.27 -22.94
CA SER A 277 -8.22 -0.65 -22.84
C SER A 277 -7.78 -0.94 -21.39
N SER A 278 -8.32 -0.19 -20.43
CA SER A 278 -8.00 -0.28 -19.01
C SER A 278 -9.26 -0.11 -18.16
N GLY A 279 -9.20 -0.58 -16.92
CA GLY A 279 -10.35 -0.69 -16.02
C GLY A 279 -11.32 -1.73 -16.54
N VAL A 280 -10.80 -2.87 -16.98
CA VAL A 280 -11.54 -3.93 -17.63
C VAL A 280 -11.17 -5.29 -17.05
N LEU A 281 -12.11 -6.22 -17.10
CA LEU A 281 -11.82 -7.64 -17.05
C LEU A 281 -11.53 -8.09 -18.49
N VAL A 282 -10.29 -8.51 -18.75
CA VAL A 282 -9.87 -9.05 -20.05
C VAL A 282 -9.99 -10.57 -20.00
N THR A 283 -10.72 -11.16 -20.94
CA THR A 283 -10.87 -12.61 -21.08
C THR A 283 -10.38 -13.05 -22.46
N LEU A 284 -9.46 -14.00 -22.51
CA LEU A 284 -9.04 -14.61 -23.78
C LEU A 284 -9.97 -15.80 -24.10
N GLU A 285 -10.79 -15.63 -25.13
CA GLU A 285 -11.61 -16.71 -25.68
C GLU A 285 -10.91 -17.31 -26.90
N GLY A 286 -10.67 -18.63 -26.88
CA GLY A 286 -10.16 -19.40 -28.02
C GLY A 286 -8.84 -18.87 -28.57
N VAL A 287 -7.72 -19.27 -27.96
CA VAL A 287 -6.38 -18.94 -28.47
C VAL A 287 -5.89 -20.09 -29.35
N THR A 288 -5.50 -19.79 -30.58
CA THR A 288 -4.84 -20.77 -31.45
C THR A 288 -3.46 -20.27 -31.87
N VAL A 289 -2.51 -21.20 -31.94
CA VAL A 289 -1.12 -20.91 -32.32
C VAL A 289 -0.81 -21.70 -33.57
N ARG A 290 -0.36 -21.00 -34.62
CA ARG A 290 0.27 -21.62 -35.77
C ARG A 290 1.76 -21.60 -35.56
N ASP A 291 2.39 -22.75 -35.77
CA ASP A 291 3.81 -22.93 -35.54
C ASP A 291 4.65 -22.89 -36.84
N SER A 292 5.96 -23.01 -36.72
CA SER A 292 6.91 -22.92 -37.83
C SER A 292 6.79 -24.08 -38.84
N PHE A 293 6.17 -25.19 -38.46
CA PHE A 293 5.88 -26.32 -39.35
C PHE A 293 4.50 -26.23 -40.00
N GLY A 294 3.71 -25.20 -39.66
CA GLY A 294 2.37 -24.97 -40.18
C GLY A 294 1.28 -25.73 -39.42
N GLU A 295 1.62 -26.38 -38.30
CA GLU A 295 0.65 -27.01 -37.42
C GLU A 295 -0.10 -25.95 -36.60
N THR A 296 -1.38 -26.21 -36.32
CA THR A 296 -2.24 -25.31 -35.54
C THR A 296 -2.65 -25.97 -34.24
N TRP A 297 -2.27 -25.32 -33.14
CA TRP A 297 -2.50 -25.76 -31.78
C TRP A 297 -3.61 -24.93 -31.15
N ASN A 298 -4.61 -25.57 -30.56
CA ASN A 298 -5.60 -24.88 -29.72
C ASN A 298 -5.04 -24.82 -28.30
N LEU A 299 -4.79 -23.62 -27.79
CA LEU A 299 -4.34 -23.45 -26.42
C LEU A 299 -5.54 -23.43 -25.47
N SER A 300 -5.38 -24.15 -24.37
CA SER A 300 -6.24 -24.06 -23.20
C SER A 300 -5.48 -23.30 -22.12
N ALA A 301 -6.19 -22.49 -21.32
CA ALA A 301 -5.58 -21.91 -20.14
C ALA A 301 -5.07 -23.03 -19.21
N PRO A 302 -3.90 -22.85 -18.57
CA PRO A 302 -3.40 -23.82 -17.61
C PRO A 302 -4.35 -23.90 -16.42
N SER A 303 -4.56 -25.12 -15.93
CA SER A 303 -5.47 -25.31 -14.80
C SER A 303 -4.97 -24.60 -13.56
N ALA A 304 -5.85 -23.89 -12.87
CA ALA A 304 -5.58 -23.20 -11.61
C ALA A 304 -6.18 -23.91 -10.39
N SER A 305 -6.89 -25.03 -10.58
CA SER A 305 -7.46 -25.83 -9.49
C SER A 305 -7.32 -27.34 -9.71
N GLY A 306 -6.86 -28.06 -8.68
CA GLY A 306 -6.62 -29.51 -8.73
C GLY A 306 -5.25 -29.93 -8.18
N PRO A 307 -4.97 -31.24 -8.11
CA PRO A 307 -3.73 -31.76 -7.53
C PRO A 307 -2.47 -31.34 -8.31
N ASP A 308 -2.60 -31.20 -9.63
CA ASP A 308 -1.51 -30.90 -10.57
C ASP A 308 -1.68 -29.51 -11.23
N ALA A 309 -2.56 -28.68 -10.68
CA ALA A 309 -2.87 -27.37 -11.23
C ALA A 309 -1.83 -26.34 -10.81
N TRP A 310 -1.29 -25.61 -11.80
CA TRP A 310 -0.36 -24.52 -11.57
C TRP A 310 -0.57 -23.43 -12.62
N SER A 311 -0.78 -22.20 -12.18
CA SER A 311 -0.88 -21.02 -13.03
C SER A 311 -0.21 -19.84 -12.35
N LEU A 312 0.65 -19.13 -13.08
CA LEU A 312 1.38 -17.96 -12.59
C LEU A 312 0.48 -16.70 -12.51
N PHE A 313 -0.40 -16.53 -13.50
CA PHE A 313 -1.27 -15.38 -13.65
C PHE A 313 -2.73 -15.84 -13.53
N HIS A 314 -3.16 -16.09 -12.30
CA HIS A 314 -4.53 -16.47 -11.98
C HIS A 314 -5.07 -15.67 -10.80
N THR A 315 -6.29 -15.19 -10.94
CA THR A 315 -7.02 -14.49 -9.90
C THR A 315 -8.11 -15.40 -9.34
N ALA A 316 -8.10 -15.61 -8.02
CA ALA A 316 -9.03 -16.54 -7.38
C ALA A 316 -10.49 -16.16 -7.68
N GLY A 317 -11.32 -17.12 -8.07
CA GLY A 317 -12.73 -16.90 -8.38
C GLY A 317 -13.03 -16.32 -9.77
N LEU A 318 -12.01 -16.06 -10.59
CA LEU A 318 -12.16 -15.75 -12.01
C LEU A 318 -11.85 -16.96 -12.89
N ALA A 319 -12.24 -16.92 -14.16
CA ALA A 319 -11.83 -17.95 -15.11
C ALA A 319 -10.32 -17.89 -15.36
N GLU A 320 -9.70 -19.03 -15.65
CA GLU A 320 -8.24 -19.17 -15.87
C GLU A 320 -7.71 -18.31 -17.03
N SER A 321 -8.58 -17.94 -17.98
CA SER A 321 -8.26 -17.06 -19.10
C SER A 321 -8.59 -15.58 -18.86
N SER A 322 -8.95 -15.20 -17.63
CA SER A 322 -9.41 -13.85 -17.29
C SER A 322 -8.47 -13.16 -16.32
N LEU A 323 -8.19 -11.87 -16.60
CA LEU A 323 -7.35 -11.03 -15.76
C LEU A 323 -7.95 -9.62 -15.66
N VAL A 324 -7.89 -9.03 -14.47
CA VAL A 324 -8.26 -7.62 -14.29
C VAL A 324 -7.09 -6.75 -14.75
N VAL A 325 -7.39 -5.77 -15.60
CA VAL A 325 -6.44 -4.76 -16.06
C VAL A 325 -7.03 -3.39 -15.76
N TRP A 326 -6.45 -2.68 -14.81
CA TRP A 326 -6.86 -1.32 -14.42
C TRP A 326 -5.70 -0.32 -14.52
N PRO A 327 -5.98 0.99 -14.63
CA PRO A 327 -4.96 2.00 -14.48
C PRO A 327 -4.39 1.93 -13.06
N VAL A 328 -3.06 1.95 -12.96
CA VAL A 328 -2.35 1.97 -11.67
C VAL A 328 -1.51 3.23 -11.58
N ALA A 329 -1.30 3.72 -10.36
CA ALA A 329 -0.55 4.95 -10.12
C ALA A 329 0.96 4.66 -10.24
N VAL A 330 1.51 4.70 -11.45
CA VAL A 330 2.95 4.51 -11.65
C VAL A 330 3.73 5.71 -11.12
N ALA A 331 4.58 5.48 -10.11
CA ALA A 331 5.43 6.49 -9.46
C ALA A 331 4.64 7.74 -9.00
N PRO A 332 3.65 7.59 -8.09
CA PRO A 332 2.84 8.70 -7.62
C PRO A 332 3.70 9.65 -6.79
N LEU A 333 3.35 10.94 -6.82
CA LEU A 333 3.96 11.93 -5.93
C LEU A 333 3.40 11.74 -4.52
N THR A 334 4.28 11.36 -3.59
CA THR A 334 3.94 11.17 -2.18
C THR A 334 4.16 12.44 -1.38
N GLY A 335 3.14 12.88 -0.66
CA GLY A 335 3.22 13.99 0.28
C GLY A 335 3.88 13.63 1.62
N PRO A 336 4.14 14.64 2.48
CA PRO A 336 4.53 14.39 3.86
C PRO A 336 3.42 13.59 4.58
N ALA A 337 3.81 12.79 5.57
CA ALA A 337 2.84 12.07 6.40
C ALA A 337 1.91 13.07 7.09
N LEU A 338 0.60 12.84 6.98
CA LEU A 338 -0.41 13.53 7.77
C LEU A 338 -0.47 12.88 9.14
N ASP A 339 -0.63 11.56 9.17
CA ASP A 339 -0.62 10.80 10.42
C ASP A 339 0.43 9.68 10.34
N GLU A 340 1.12 9.43 11.45
CA GLU A 340 2.02 8.29 11.63
C GLU A 340 1.83 7.77 13.05
N LEU A 341 1.42 6.50 13.16
CA LEU A 341 1.08 5.88 14.42
C LEU A 341 1.68 4.48 14.51
N LEU A 342 2.26 4.17 15.66
CA LEU A 342 2.75 2.83 15.95
C LEU A 342 1.80 2.13 16.92
N ILE A 343 1.29 0.96 16.55
CA ILE A 343 0.44 0.14 17.40
C ILE A 343 1.13 -1.19 17.69
N GLY A 344 1.16 -1.62 18.95
CA GLY A 344 1.64 -2.96 19.26
C GLY A 344 1.35 -3.37 20.70
N VAL A 345 1.52 -4.66 20.97
CA VAL A 345 1.31 -5.25 22.30
C VAL A 345 2.57 -5.06 23.14
N ASP A 346 2.38 -4.52 24.34
CA ASP A 346 3.39 -4.41 25.38
C ASP A 346 3.12 -5.50 26.42
N GLU A 347 3.92 -6.56 26.36
CA GLU A 347 3.80 -7.74 27.22
C GLU A 347 4.00 -7.42 28.71
N ASP A 348 4.84 -6.43 29.04
CA ASP A 348 5.09 -6.03 30.43
C ASP A 348 3.85 -5.34 31.03
N ALA A 349 3.15 -4.54 30.22
CA ALA A 349 1.93 -3.85 30.63
C ALA A 349 0.66 -4.71 30.49
N ASN A 350 0.72 -5.80 29.71
CA ASN A 350 -0.44 -6.57 29.25
C ASN A 350 -1.51 -5.68 28.59
N LEU A 351 -1.05 -4.70 27.81
CA LEU A 351 -1.84 -3.73 27.06
C LEU A 351 -1.31 -3.64 25.63
N ALA A 352 -2.16 -3.22 24.70
CA ALA A 352 -1.67 -2.67 23.45
C ALA A 352 -1.55 -1.15 23.57
N TRP A 353 -0.53 -0.56 22.95
CA TRP A 353 -0.35 0.88 22.87
C TRP A 353 -0.50 1.33 21.43
N ALA A 354 -1.29 2.37 21.21
CA ALA A 354 -1.24 3.17 19.99
C ALA A 354 -0.51 4.48 20.29
N VAL A 355 0.57 4.73 19.58
CA VAL A 355 1.49 5.85 19.80
C VAL A 355 1.43 6.80 18.61
N GLU A 356 0.88 7.99 18.82
CA GLU A 356 0.84 9.05 17.81
C GLU A 356 2.22 9.71 17.69
N LEU A 357 2.95 9.38 16.63
CA LEU A 357 4.19 10.07 16.29
C LEU A 357 3.89 11.39 15.58
N ARG A 358 2.89 11.35 14.68
CA ARG A 358 2.38 12.50 13.93
C ARG A 358 0.86 12.42 13.79
N ALA A 359 0.19 13.57 13.89
CA ALA A 359 -1.24 13.69 13.65
C ALA A 359 -1.58 15.02 12.94
N ASP A 360 -2.42 14.99 11.92
CA ASP A 360 -2.79 16.13 11.07
C ASP A 360 -1.58 16.96 10.57
N GLY A 361 -0.49 16.26 10.25
CA GLY A 361 0.78 16.77 9.77
C GLY A 361 1.72 17.31 10.85
N LEU A 362 1.27 17.36 12.11
CA LEU A 362 2.04 17.88 13.23
C LEU A 362 2.77 16.76 13.97
N GLN A 363 4.07 16.95 14.23
CA GLN A 363 4.81 16.03 15.08
C GLN A 363 4.28 16.12 16.52
N VAL A 364 3.84 14.99 17.07
CA VAL A 364 3.35 14.87 18.45
C VAL A 364 4.47 14.36 19.35
N LEU A 365 5.17 13.29 18.93
CA LEU A 365 6.29 12.71 19.65
C LEU A 365 7.57 12.73 18.83
N ALA A 366 8.72 12.88 19.47
CA ALA A 366 10.01 12.82 18.79
C ALA A 366 10.22 11.45 18.14
N SER A 367 10.68 11.41 16.89
CA SER A 367 11.14 10.17 16.26
C SER A 367 12.43 9.67 16.91
N ALA A 368 12.77 8.39 16.70
CA ALA A 368 14.05 7.81 17.16
C ALA A 368 15.26 8.66 16.71
N ASP A 369 15.24 9.16 15.47
CA ASP A 369 16.30 10.02 14.92
C ASP A 369 16.42 11.37 15.68
N THR A 370 15.28 11.94 16.08
CA THR A 370 15.23 13.20 16.82
C THR A 370 15.67 13.03 18.28
N ALA A 371 15.36 11.88 18.89
CA ALA A 371 15.77 11.53 20.24
C ALA A 371 17.29 11.34 20.36
N THR A 372 17.91 10.71 19.35
CA THR A 372 19.37 10.49 19.27
C THR A 372 20.14 11.81 19.19
N ALA A 373 19.63 12.80 18.45
CA ALA A 373 20.22 14.14 18.34
C ALA A 373 20.14 14.95 19.65
N LEU A 374 19.07 14.75 20.45
CA LEU A 374 18.87 15.45 21.73
C LEU A 374 19.72 14.88 22.88
N ALA A 375 20.19 13.63 22.77
CA ALA A 375 20.96 12.96 23.82
C ALA A 375 22.41 13.47 23.94
N GLN A 376 22.92 14.27 23.00
CA GLN A 376 24.29 14.79 23.00
C GLN A 376 24.49 16.08 23.83
N GLY A 377 23.91 16.14 25.03
CA GLY A 377 24.05 17.27 25.95
C GLY A 377 24.69 16.86 27.28
N THR A 378 25.94 17.27 27.49
CA THR A 378 26.75 17.04 28.69
C THR A 378 26.07 17.58 29.96
N ARG A 379 25.99 16.77 31.02
CA ARG A 379 25.42 17.16 32.33
C ARG A 379 26.52 17.23 33.39
N THR A 380 26.75 18.43 33.96
CA THR A 380 27.54 18.63 35.18
C THR A 380 26.75 19.54 36.13
N GLY A 381 26.13 18.96 37.15
CA GLY A 381 25.38 19.64 38.21
C GLY A 381 25.08 18.69 39.37
N THR A 382 24.74 19.24 40.53
CA THR A 382 24.34 18.47 41.72
C THR A 382 22.97 17.83 41.47
N ARG A 383 22.86 16.53 41.71
CA ARG A 383 21.67 15.73 41.43
C ARG A 383 20.70 15.80 42.60
N GLU A 384 19.50 16.28 42.36
CA GLU A 384 18.38 16.17 43.30
C GLU A 384 17.41 15.11 42.79
N PHE A 385 16.80 14.33 43.68
CA PHE A 385 15.87 13.27 43.31
C PHE A 385 14.52 13.50 43.98
N ARG A 386 13.44 13.16 43.29
CA ARG A 386 12.08 13.06 43.82
C ARG A 386 11.55 11.64 43.62
N TYR A 387 10.83 11.13 44.61
CA TYR A 387 10.10 9.88 44.44
C TYR A 387 8.87 10.12 43.55
N LEU A 388 8.69 9.24 42.56
CA LEU A 388 7.53 9.18 41.68
C LEU A 388 6.90 7.79 41.83
N PRO A 389 5.62 7.71 42.23
CA PRO A 389 4.87 6.44 42.24
C PRO A 389 4.87 5.75 40.87
N SER A 390 4.88 6.52 39.78
CA SER A 390 5.05 6.03 38.41
C SER A 390 5.68 7.11 37.52
N THR A 391 6.44 6.70 36.51
CA THR A 391 6.86 7.59 35.42
C THR A 391 5.65 7.97 34.56
N THR A 392 5.65 9.18 34.00
CA THR A 392 4.60 9.57 33.06
C THR A 392 4.96 9.24 31.63
N LEU A 393 4.01 8.64 30.90
CA LEU A 393 4.12 8.55 29.45
C LEU A 393 4.01 9.96 28.84
N PRO A 394 4.60 10.21 27.66
CA PRO A 394 4.30 11.39 26.88
C PRO A 394 2.83 11.45 26.43
N ASP A 395 2.35 12.62 26.01
CA ASP A 395 1.06 12.73 25.31
C ASP A 395 1.13 12.00 23.96
N GLY A 396 -0.01 11.47 23.48
CA GLY A 396 -0.06 10.68 22.25
C GLY A 396 0.08 9.17 22.44
N TRP A 397 0.25 8.69 23.68
CA TRP A 397 0.14 7.27 24.03
C TRP A 397 -1.29 6.93 24.45
N HIS A 398 -1.93 6.03 23.70
CA HIS A 398 -3.31 5.61 23.91
C HIS A 398 -3.39 4.10 24.22
N PRO A 399 -3.87 3.72 25.41
CA PRO A 399 -3.95 2.31 25.79
C PRO A 399 -5.10 1.62 25.06
N TYR A 400 -4.91 0.34 24.76
CA TYR A 400 -5.91 -0.58 24.25
C TYR A 400 -5.95 -1.81 25.14
N GLN A 401 -7.14 -2.13 25.63
CA GLN A 401 -7.39 -3.28 26.48
C GLN A 401 -8.18 -4.33 25.72
N ARG A 402 -7.81 -5.60 25.88
CA ARG A 402 -8.55 -6.72 25.30
C ARG A 402 -9.91 -6.84 25.99
N ILE A 403 -10.97 -6.94 25.20
CA ILE A 403 -12.35 -7.05 25.69
C ILE A 403 -12.65 -8.50 26.08
N ARG A 404 -13.09 -8.73 27.31
CA ARG A 404 -13.46 -10.05 27.80
C ARG A 404 -14.95 -10.18 28.02
N ILE A 405 -15.48 -11.34 27.66
CA ILE A 405 -16.81 -11.75 28.10
C ILE A 405 -16.81 -11.78 29.62
N GLY A 406 -17.82 -11.16 30.24
CA GLY A 406 -17.87 -10.98 31.69
C GLY A 406 -17.38 -9.62 32.19
N ASP A 407 -16.72 -8.82 31.35
CA ASP A 407 -16.26 -7.49 31.77
C ASP A 407 -17.45 -6.57 32.09
N PRO A 408 -17.37 -5.75 33.14
CA PRO A 408 -18.38 -4.73 33.39
C PRO A 408 -18.31 -3.62 32.32
N THR A 409 -19.46 -3.23 31.78
CA THR A 409 -19.58 -2.05 30.92
C THR A 409 -19.84 -0.80 31.76
N PRO A 410 -19.53 0.41 31.26
CA PRO A 410 -19.83 1.66 31.95
C PRO A 410 -21.32 1.85 32.33
N GLY A 411 -22.23 1.17 31.64
CA GLY A 411 -23.67 1.18 31.92
C GLY A 411 -24.14 0.14 32.95
N GLY A 412 -23.23 -0.62 33.57
CA GLY A 412 -23.56 -1.66 34.56
C GLY A 412 -24.01 -3.00 33.96
N ALA A 413 -24.10 -3.11 32.63
CA ALA A 413 -24.30 -4.38 31.95
C ALA A 413 -22.98 -5.18 31.87
N VAL A 414 -23.08 -6.48 31.63
CA VAL A 414 -21.92 -7.35 31.44
C VAL A 414 -21.67 -7.54 29.94
N VAL A 415 -20.41 -7.49 29.53
CA VAL A 415 -19.99 -7.80 28.17
C VAL A 415 -20.34 -9.25 27.84
N SER A 416 -21.09 -9.45 26.75
CA SER A 416 -21.46 -10.75 26.21
C SER A 416 -21.26 -10.73 24.70
N THR A 417 -21.17 -11.90 24.08
CA THR A 417 -21.06 -12.01 22.62
C THR A 417 -22.28 -11.44 21.87
N ALA A 418 -23.42 -11.33 22.55
CA ALA A 418 -24.62 -10.70 22.00
C ALA A 418 -24.53 -9.17 21.92
N ASN A 419 -23.84 -8.56 22.89
CA ASN A 419 -23.72 -7.10 22.99
C ASN A 419 -22.39 -6.56 22.44
N ASP A 420 -21.35 -7.41 22.42
CA ASP A 420 -20.04 -7.11 21.86
C ASP A 420 -19.53 -8.35 21.11
N PRO A 421 -19.81 -8.45 19.80
CA PRO A 421 -19.41 -9.60 18.98
C PRO A 421 -17.89 -9.78 18.92
N GLY A 422 -17.12 -8.75 19.26
CA GLY A 422 -15.66 -8.79 19.33
C GLY A 422 -15.14 -9.32 20.67
N ALA A 423 -15.96 -9.43 21.71
CA ALA A 423 -15.51 -9.90 23.02
C ALA A 423 -15.11 -11.38 22.98
N GLY A 424 -13.99 -11.72 23.63
CA GLY A 424 -13.52 -13.09 23.72
C GLY A 424 -13.28 -13.54 25.16
N ASP A 425 -12.57 -14.65 25.32
CA ASP A 425 -12.22 -15.25 26.61
C ASP A 425 -11.04 -14.56 27.31
N GLY A 426 -10.50 -13.48 26.73
CA GLY A 426 -9.32 -12.78 27.21
C GLY A 426 -7.99 -13.30 26.65
N ARG A 427 -7.98 -14.42 25.92
CA ARG A 427 -6.88 -14.85 25.04
C ARG A 427 -7.17 -14.48 23.58
N SER A 428 -8.45 -14.56 23.23
CA SER A 428 -9.05 -14.13 21.97
C SER A 428 -10.00 -12.93 22.22
N GLY A 429 -10.40 -12.22 21.16
CA GLY A 429 -11.25 -11.03 21.24
C GLY A 429 -10.61 -9.69 20.83
N GLY A 430 -11.43 -8.69 20.54
CA GLY A 430 -11.03 -7.37 20.11
C GLY A 430 -10.39 -6.53 21.20
N TRP A 431 -9.86 -5.39 20.80
CA TRP A 431 -9.24 -4.39 21.66
C TRP A 431 -10.12 -3.16 21.74
N ARG A 432 -10.21 -2.53 22.91
CA ARG A 432 -10.91 -1.27 23.12
C ARG A 432 -9.96 -0.22 23.66
N GLN A 433 -9.97 0.95 23.05
CA GLN A 433 -9.22 2.10 23.53
C GLN A 433 -9.69 2.46 24.94
N GLY A 434 -8.74 2.47 25.87
CA GLY A 434 -8.92 2.91 27.25
C GLY A 434 -8.63 4.40 27.41
N VAL A 435 -8.80 4.89 28.63
CA VAL A 435 -8.50 6.28 29.01
C VAL A 435 -7.31 6.26 29.96
N LEU A 436 -6.29 7.04 29.64
CA LEU A 436 -5.16 7.25 30.53
C LEU A 436 -5.38 8.52 31.38
N ALA A 437 -5.04 8.46 32.66
CA ALA A 437 -5.04 9.63 33.54
C ALA A 437 -3.61 10.05 33.89
N ASP A 438 -3.36 11.35 33.95
CA ASP A 438 -2.16 11.92 34.56
C ASP A 438 -2.31 11.93 36.08
N LEU A 439 -1.38 11.26 36.77
CA LEU A 439 -1.33 11.09 38.22
C LEU A 439 -0.26 11.96 38.90
N THR A 440 0.41 12.85 38.16
CA THR A 440 1.48 13.70 38.73
C THR A 440 0.95 14.88 39.54
N GLY A 441 -0.32 15.26 39.32
CA GLY A 441 -1.00 16.29 40.08
C GLY A 441 -1.69 15.76 41.34
N MET A 442 -2.24 16.69 42.13
CA MET A 442 -3.01 16.36 43.34
C MET A 442 -4.29 15.54 43.06
N TYR A 443 -4.82 15.65 41.84
CA TYR A 443 -6.00 14.91 41.39
C TYR A 443 -5.71 14.24 40.05
N PRO A 444 -6.15 12.98 39.86
CA PRO A 444 -6.10 12.33 38.56
C PRO A 444 -6.83 13.16 37.51
N ARG A 445 -6.16 13.46 36.39
CA ARG A 445 -6.77 14.17 35.26
C ARG A 445 -6.76 13.28 34.02
N PRO A 446 -7.92 13.04 33.36
CA PRO A 446 -7.93 12.33 32.09
C PRO A 446 -7.04 13.05 31.07
N ARG A 447 -6.26 12.28 30.32
CA ARG A 447 -5.47 12.81 29.22
C ARG A 447 -6.33 13.06 27.98
N PRO A 448 -5.88 13.96 27.09
CA PRO A 448 -6.54 14.14 25.80
C PRO A 448 -6.61 12.83 25.02
N GLY A 449 -7.74 12.60 24.35
CA GLY A 449 -7.89 11.46 23.44
C GLY A 449 -7.08 11.63 22.14
N PRO A 450 -7.14 10.64 21.24
CA PRO A 450 -6.38 10.67 19.99
C PRO A 450 -6.82 11.79 19.05
N VAL A 451 -5.85 12.33 18.31
CA VAL A 451 -6.08 13.34 17.28
C VAL A 451 -6.29 12.68 15.91
N SER A 452 -5.50 11.66 15.59
CA SER A 452 -5.54 10.92 14.34
C SER A 452 -6.86 10.18 14.15
N ARG A 453 -7.37 10.26 12.93
CA ARG A 453 -8.59 9.56 12.50
C ARG A 453 -8.39 8.05 12.40
N LEU A 454 -7.15 7.57 12.29
CA LEU A 454 -6.85 6.14 12.17
C LEU A 454 -7.23 5.34 13.41
N ILE A 455 -7.35 6.00 14.56
CA ILE A 455 -7.65 5.38 15.87
C ILE A 455 -8.83 6.07 16.59
N GLY A 456 -9.81 6.55 15.82
CA GLY A 456 -11.05 7.12 16.36
C GLY A 456 -11.01 8.61 16.72
N GLY A 457 -9.95 9.33 16.34
CA GLY A 457 -9.87 10.79 16.44
C GLY A 457 -10.65 11.55 15.33
N PRO A 458 -10.78 12.88 15.43
CA PRO A 458 -10.33 13.71 16.55
C PRO A 458 -11.25 13.56 17.77
N SER A 459 -10.66 13.19 18.89
CA SER A 459 -11.32 13.26 20.20
C SER A 459 -11.05 14.66 20.79
N GLY A 460 -12.09 15.37 21.24
CA GLY A 460 -11.92 16.68 21.88
C GLY A 460 -11.17 16.59 23.22
N ALA A 461 -11.28 17.61 24.08
CA ALA A 461 -10.71 17.59 25.44
C ALA A 461 -11.38 16.58 26.41
N GLY A 462 -12.03 15.53 25.89
CA GLY A 462 -12.73 14.47 26.62
C GLY A 462 -12.17 13.08 26.28
N LEU A 463 -12.75 12.06 26.94
CA LEU A 463 -12.34 10.65 26.83
C LEU A 463 -12.24 10.21 25.36
N GLY A 464 -11.14 9.55 25.02
CA GLY A 464 -10.95 8.91 23.71
C GLY A 464 -12.15 8.01 23.38
N ARG A 465 -12.62 8.06 22.13
CA ARG A 465 -13.90 7.50 21.70
C ARG A 465 -13.91 5.97 21.64
N GLY A 466 -13.57 5.26 22.73
CA GLY A 466 -13.72 3.81 22.89
C GLY A 466 -13.38 2.98 21.66
N HIS A 467 -12.41 3.42 20.86
CA HIS A 467 -12.17 2.91 19.52
C HIS A 467 -11.85 1.42 19.60
N MET A 468 -12.44 0.62 18.71
CA MET A 468 -12.31 -0.83 18.75
C MET A 468 -11.47 -1.33 17.60
N LEU A 469 -10.54 -2.23 17.91
CA LEU A 469 -9.75 -2.98 16.94
C LEU A 469 -10.11 -4.46 17.01
N ALA A 470 -10.10 -5.13 15.88
CA ALA A 470 -10.29 -6.57 15.82
C ALA A 470 -9.11 -7.31 16.46
N SER A 471 -9.34 -8.54 16.93
CA SER A 471 -8.30 -9.33 17.60
C SER A 471 -7.03 -9.51 16.74
N ARG A 472 -7.21 -9.60 15.42
CA ARG A 472 -6.15 -9.82 14.43
C ARG A 472 -5.53 -8.55 13.86
N ALA A 473 -6.09 -7.39 14.18
CA ALA A 473 -5.66 -6.12 13.60
C ALA A 473 -4.26 -5.69 14.10
N ILE A 474 -3.86 -6.19 15.29
CA ILE A 474 -2.53 -5.94 15.85
C ILE A 474 -1.73 -7.25 15.73
N PRO A 475 -0.76 -7.34 14.81
CA PRO A 475 0.12 -8.49 14.72
C PRO A 475 1.11 -8.50 15.91
N SER A 476 1.78 -9.64 16.14
CA SER A 476 2.66 -9.83 17.31
C SER A 476 3.85 -8.85 17.35
N ASN A 477 4.36 -8.47 16.19
CA ASN A 477 5.42 -7.48 16.03
C ASN A 477 4.92 -6.04 16.06
N GLY A 478 3.60 -5.81 16.01
CA GLY A 478 3.00 -4.48 15.89
C GLY A 478 2.85 -4.01 14.44
N VAL A 479 2.14 -2.90 14.27
CA VAL A 479 1.77 -2.30 12.99
C VAL A 479 2.01 -0.79 13.00
N MET A 480 2.56 -0.26 11.92
CA MET A 480 2.67 1.16 11.62
C MET A 480 1.50 1.56 10.75
N LEU A 481 0.70 2.50 11.22
CA LEU A 481 -0.36 3.13 10.44
C LEU A 481 0.11 4.48 9.90
N ARG A 482 -0.15 4.73 8.63
CA ARG A 482 0.17 5.99 7.96
C ARG A 482 -1.04 6.56 7.26
N ARG A 483 -1.08 7.88 7.16
CA ARG A 483 -2.04 8.62 6.33
C ARG A 483 -1.28 9.68 5.55
N ARG A 484 -1.38 9.68 4.22
CA ARG A 484 -0.54 10.54 3.35
C ARG A 484 -1.32 11.03 2.14
N ALA A 485 -1.01 12.24 1.67
CA ALA A 485 -1.55 12.70 0.41
C ALA A 485 -0.77 12.08 -0.75
N MET A 486 -1.48 11.59 -1.76
CA MET A 486 -0.92 10.94 -2.96
C MET A 486 -1.46 11.64 -4.19
N LEU A 487 -0.59 11.88 -5.17
CA LEU A 487 -0.94 12.56 -6.42
C LEU A 487 -0.41 11.77 -7.61
N ALA A 488 -1.31 11.34 -8.48
CA ALA A 488 -1.00 10.68 -9.74
C ALA A 488 -1.73 11.38 -10.90
N ARG A 489 -1.70 10.77 -12.08
CA ARG A 489 -2.49 11.20 -13.23
C ARG A 489 -3.43 10.09 -13.65
N ASP A 490 -4.59 10.49 -14.16
CA ASP A 490 -5.49 9.57 -14.85
C ASP A 490 -4.95 9.23 -16.26
N THR A 491 -5.62 8.31 -16.97
CA THR A 491 -5.22 7.92 -18.34
C THR A 491 -5.31 9.07 -19.36
N SER A 492 -5.99 10.17 -19.02
CA SER A 492 -6.08 11.40 -19.81
C SER A 492 -5.04 12.46 -19.39
N GLY A 493 -4.16 12.15 -18.44
CA GLY A 493 -3.13 13.04 -17.92
C GLY A 493 -3.61 14.08 -16.88
N ARG A 494 -4.86 14.05 -16.44
CA ARG A 494 -5.40 14.96 -15.42
C ARG A 494 -4.94 14.54 -14.03
N PRO A 495 -4.66 15.48 -13.11
CA PRO A 495 -4.19 15.15 -11.77
C PRO A 495 -5.30 14.49 -10.93
N VAL A 496 -4.96 13.38 -10.29
CA VAL A 496 -5.80 12.67 -9.32
C VAL A 496 -5.12 12.74 -7.96
N LEU A 497 -5.73 13.46 -7.02
CA LEU A 497 -5.25 13.61 -5.65
C LEU A 497 -6.17 12.83 -4.71
N TRP A 498 -5.60 11.97 -3.88
CA TRP A 498 -6.31 11.28 -2.80
C TRP A 498 -5.47 11.29 -1.51
N VAL A 499 -6.10 10.90 -0.40
CA VAL A 499 -5.38 10.62 0.84
C VAL A 499 -5.40 9.12 1.06
N GLU A 500 -4.22 8.50 0.92
CA GLU A 500 -3.97 7.11 1.25
C GLU A 500 -3.95 6.92 2.77
N ARG A 501 -4.42 5.75 3.21
CA ARG A 501 -4.13 5.19 4.53
C ARG A 501 -3.44 3.86 4.32
N SER A 502 -2.43 3.54 5.12
CA SER A 502 -1.75 2.25 5.01
C SER A 502 -1.37 1.66 6.36
N ALA A 503 -1.26 0.33 6.39
CA ALA A 503 -0.85 -0.47 7.53
C ALA A 503 0.33 -1.37 7.14
N ALA A 504 1.46 -1.23 7.84
CA ALA A 504 2.65 -2.01 7.57
C ALA A 504 3.16 -2.69 8.85
N PRO A 505 3.63 -3.94 8.81
CA PRO A 505 4.26 -4.58 9.96
C PRO A 505 5.53 -3.81 10.36
N VAL A 506 5.87 -3.84 11.65
CA VAL A 506 7.14 -3.26 12.14
C VAL A 506 8.07 -4.33 12.71
N ALA A 507 9.33 -3.97 12.95
CA ALA A 507 10.31 -4.91 13.51
C ALA A 507 10.03 -5.28 14.98
N GLY A 508 9.36 -4.41 15.72
CA GLY A 508 8.96 -4.67 17.11
C GLY A 508 7.94 -3.65 17.63
N PRO A 509 7.16 -4.03 18.64
CA PRO A 509 6.09 -3.18 19.17
C PRO A 509 6.66 -1.99 19.95
N PRO A 510 5.85 -0.92 20.14
CA PRO A 510 6.21 0.15 21.05
C PRO A 510 6.23 -0.35 22.49
N THR A 511 7.33 -0.11 23.20
CA THR A 511 7.45 -0.39 24.63
C THR A 511 7.23 0.86 25.44
N SER A 512 6.27 0.83 26.37
CA SER A 512 5.93 2.00 27.21
C SER A 512 7.07 2.44 28.12
N HIS A 513 7.95 1.50 28.50
CA HIS A 513 8.98 1.68 29.53
C HIS A 513 8.43 2.30 30.83
N LEU A 514 7.14 2.06 31.11
CA LEU A 514 6.50 2.57 32.31
C LEU A 514 7.17 1.93 33.53
N ARG A 515 7.67 2.75 34.45
CA ARG A 515 8.30 2.30 35.69
C ARG A 515 7.48 2.79 36.87
N PHE A 516 7.41 1.97 37.90
CA PHE A 516 6.78 2.30 39.17
C PHE A 516 7.84 2.47 40.27
N ASP A 517 7.50 3.22 41.31
CA ASP A 517 8.35 3.43 42.48
C ASP A 517 9.77 3.94 42.14
N VAL A 518 9.84 5.00 41.34
CA VAL A 518 11.12 5.52 40.81
C VAL A 518 11.58 6.75 41.58
N PHE A 519 12.86 6.80 41.95
CA PHE A 519 13.53 8.07 42.29
C PHE A 519 13.98 8.77 41.01
N ALA A 520 13.18 9.73 40.53
CA ALA A 520 13.49 10.51 39.34
C ALA A 520 14.36 11.73 39.69
N GLU A 521 15.40 11.98 38.91
CA GLU A 521 16.23 13.17 39.05
C GLU A 521 15.43 14.43 38.66
N ASN A 522 15.46 15.46 39.49
CA ASN A 522 14.90 16.76 39.17
C ASN A 522 15.66 17.37 37.98
N SER A 523 14.94 17.94 37.02
CA SER A 523 15.58 18.70 35.94
C SER A 523 16.28 19.92 36.54
N VAL A 524 17.57 20.09 36.26
CA VAL A 524 18.30 21.30 36.63
C VAL A 524 17.63 22.47 35.91
N SER A 525 16.97 23.34 36.66
CA SER A 525 16.52 24.63 36.16
C SER A 525 17.73 25.34 35.56
N LYS A 526 17.71 25.59 34.24
CA LYS A 526 18.61 26.60 33.66
C LYS A 526 18.26 27.92 34.36
N ARG A 527 19.00 28.27 35.41
CA ARG A 527 19.00 29.64 35.92
C ARG A 527 19.40 30.51 34.73
N GLY A 528 18.48 31.32 34.24
CA GLY A 528 18.77 32.35 33.25
C GLY A 528 19.87 33.24 33.82
N GLY A 529 21.03 33.26 33.16
CA GLY A 529 22.01 34.31 33.34
C GLY A 529 21.42 35.59 32.76
N GLY A 530 21.31 36.62 33.59
CA GLY A 530 20.93 37.97 33.20
C GLY A 530 22.05 38.73 32.50
#